data_AF-A0A6G0JU38-F1
#
_entry.id   AF-A0A6G0JU38-F1
#
_cell.length_a   1.000
_cell.length_b   1.000
_cell.length_c   1.000
_cell.angle_alpha   90.00
_cell.angle_beta   90.00
_cell.angle_gamma   90.00
#
_symmetry.space_group_name_H-M   'P 1'
#
loop_
_entity.id
_entity.type
_entity.pdbx_description
1 polymer ?
#
loop_
_entity_poly.entity_id
_entity_poly.type
_entity_poly.pdbx_seq_one_letter_code
_entity_poly.pdbx_strand_id
1 'polypeptide(L)'
;MTEAAAFKKPHELRQLFATIIVYSQVAEVRQLWDQFYDDLPQDYAYTYRALQGQEKEDLIQFKTLKSLHDLLQINGYTVADFDDFPQLHQYPELVLDSLLRNSLLRRELEGYDQSTLQSIVDQENELNDGQRAIYDEILQAVDGSAVGENMFFIDGPGGT
;
A
#
# COMPACT_ATOMS: atom_id res chain seq x y z
N MET A 1 -26.91 -9.61 0.55
CA MET A 1 -25.85 -9.80 1.59
C MET A 1 -26.37 -10.54 2.82
N THR A 2 -27.60 -10.29 3.29
CA THR A 2 -28.17 -11.02 4.45
C THR A 2 -28.08 -12.53 4.35
N GLU A 3 -28.47 -13.12 3.21
CA GLU A 3 -28.34 -14.57 3.00
C GLU A 3 -26.86 -15.00 2.96
N ALA A 4 -26.01 -14.24 2.26
CA ALA A 4 -24.57 -14.50 2.15
C ALA A 4 -23.87 -14.54 3.53
N ALA A 5 -24.25 -13.63 4.45
CA ALA A 5 -23.72 -13.57 5.81
C ALA A 5 -24.01 -14.84 6.63
N ALA A 6 -25.13 -15.51 6.36
CA ALA A 6 -25.50 -16.76 7.04
C ALA A 6 -24.56 -17.94 6.70
N PHE A 7 -23.88 -17.91 5.55
CA PHE A 7 -22.98 -18.99 5.12
C PHE A 7 -21.64 -19.02 5.87
N LYS A 8 -21.34 -18.03 6.73
CA LYS A 8 -20.10 -17.96 7.52
C LYS A 8 -18.84 -18.07 6.66
N LYS A 9 -18.85 -17.33 5.55
CA LYS A 9 -17.75 -17.19 4.59
C LYS A 9 -17.35 -15.71 4.44
N PRO A 10 -16.55 -15.17 5.37
CA PRO A 10 -16.30 -13.72 5.45
C PRO A 10 -15.58 -13.15 4.23
N HIS A 11 -14.64 -13.90 3.64
CA HIS A 11 -13.94 -13.46 2.44
C HIS A 11 -14.90 -13.31 1.25
N GLU A 12 -15.74 -14.31 0.97
CA GLU A 12 -16.76 -14.26 -0.07
C GLU A 12 -17.80 -13.17 0.20
N LEU A 13 -18.11 -12.90 1.47
CA LEU A 13 -18.96 -11.78 1.86
C LEU A 13 -18.30 -10.43 1.53
N ARG A 14 -17.00 -10.27 1.81
CA ARG A 14 -16.21 -9.08 1.41
C ARG A 14 -16.16 -8.92 -0.12
N GLN A 15 -16.03 -10.02 -0.88
CA GLN A 15 -16.11 -9.99 -2.35
C GLN A 15 -17.47 -9.52 -2.85
N LEU A 16 -18.56 -10.02 -2.25
CA LEU A 16 -19.91 -9.57 -2.57
C LEU A 16 -20.11 -8.10 -2.23
N PHE A 17 -19.61 -7.66 -1.07
CA PHE A 17 -19.64 -6.25 -0.65
C PHE A 17 -18.96 -5.36 -1.68
N ALA A 18 -17.70 -5.66 -2.05
CA ALA A 18 -16.94 -4.91 -3.05
C ALA A 18 -17.68 -4.88 -4.41
N THR A 19 -18.25 -6.02 -4.84
CA THR A 19 -19.03 -6.10 -6.08
C THR A 19 -20.26 -5.19 -6.03
N ILE A 20 -21.00 -5.19 -4.93
CA ILE A 20 -22.21 -4.37 -4.79
C ILE A 20 -21.87 -2.88 -4.87
N ILE A 21 -20.84 -2.42 -4.16
CA ILE A 21 -20.51 -0.99 -4.15
C ILE A 21 -19.95 -0.50 -5.49
N VAL A 22 -19.25 -1.35 -6.24
CA VAL A 22 -18.76 -1.02 -7.59
C VAL A 22 -19.90 -0.94 -8.61
N TYR A 23 -20.83 -1.91 -8.59
CA TYR A 23 -21.78 -2.09 -9.72
C TYR A 23 -23.20 -1.60 -9.46
N SER A 24 -23.60 -1.38 -8.20
CA SER A 24 -25.01 -1.13 -7.86
C SER A 24 -25.36 0.31 -7.51
N GLN A 25 -24.46 1.29 -7.77
CA GLN A 25 -24.66 2.71 -7.44
C GLN A 25 -25.19 2.91 -6.00
N VAL A 26 -24.51 2.30 -5.04
CA VAL A 26 -24.92 2.38 -3.63
C VAL A 26 -24.71 3.80 -3.14
N ALA A 27 -25.81 4.53 -2.90
CA ALA A 27 -25.76 5.92 -2.42
C ALA A 27 -25.14 6.04 -1.01
N GLU A 28 -25.31 5.01 -0.18
CA GLU A 28 -24.97 5.04 1.25
C GLU A 28 -24.06 3.86 1.62
N VAL A 29 -22.83 3.84 1.08
CA VAL A 29 -21.86 2.75 1.33
C VAL A 29 -21.55 2.58 2.81
N ARG A 30 -21.54 3.69 3.57
CA ARG A 30 -21.36 3.65 5.02
C ARG A 30 -22.44 2.86 5.75
N GLN A 31 -23.71 3.03 5.37
CA GLN A 31 -24.81 2.28 6.01
C GLN A 31 -24.70 0.78 5.72
N LEU A 32 -24.30 0.42 4.50
CA LEU A 32 -24.07 -0.98 4.13
C LEU A 32 -22.92 -1.58 4.93
N TRP A 33 -21.84 -0.83 5.13
CA TRP A 33 -20.74 -1.22 5.98
C TRP A 33 -21.18 -1.47 7.42
N ASP A 34 -21.81 -0.48 8.05
CA ASP A 34 -22.26 -0.57 9.44
C ASP A 34 -23.24 -1.74 9.65
N GLN A 35 -24.11 -2.02 8.67
CA GLN A 35 -25.07 -3.12 8.72
C GLN A 35 -24.40 -4.51 8.74
N PHE A 36 -23.28 -4.68 8.03
CA PHE A 36 -22.64 -6.00 7.85
C PHE A 36 -21.26 -6.10 8.51
N TYR A 37 -20.86 -5.07 9.27
CA TYR A 37 -19.53 -5.00 9.88
C TYR A 37 -19.27 -6.15 10.86
N ASP A 38 -20.27 -6.73 11.51
CA ASP A 38 -20.05 -7.86 12.41
C ASP A 38 -19.72 -9.17 11.66
N ASP A 39 -20.13 -9.30 10.40
CA ASP A 39 -19.91 -10.50 9.58
C ASP A 39 -18.69 -10.40 8.65
N LEU A 40 -18.39 -9.20 8.14
CA LEU A 40 -17.24 -8.96 7.24
C LEU A 40 -15.86 -9.37 7.80
N PRO A 41 -15.53 -9.16 9.09
CA PRO A 41 -14.23 -9.42 9.68
C PRO A 41 -14.13 -10.77 10.40
N GLN A 42 -15.14 -11.65 10.29
CA GLN A 42 -15.30 -12.76 11.23
C GLN A 42 -14.08 -13.73 11.26
N ASP A 43 -13.41 -13.90 10.11
CA ASP A 43 -12.18 -14.67 9.98
C ASP A 43 -11.00 -13.98 10.68
N TYR A 44 -10.84 -12.67 10.52
CA TYR A 44 -9.81 -11.90 11.24
C TYR A 44 -10.05 -11.88 12.75
N ALA A 45 -11.30 -11.71 13.19
CA ALA A 45 -11.66 -11.79 14.60
C ALA A 45 -11.29 -13.14 15.21
N TYR A 46 -11.47 -14.22 14.46
CA TYR A 46 -11.03 -15.56 14.86
C TYR A 46 -9.50 -15.69 14.90
N THR A 47 -8.80 -15.25 13.84
CA THR A 47 -7.33 -15.31 13.73
C THR A 47 -6.65 -14.53 14.87
N TYR A 48 -7.17 -13.36 15.22
CA TYR A 48 -6.59 -12.46 16.22
C TYR A 48 -7.30 -12.53 17.58
N ARG A 49 -8.01 -13.62 17.87
CA ARG A 49 -8.79 -13.79 19.12
C ARG A 49 -7.99 -13.69 20.42
N ALA A 50 -6.67 -13.88 20.36
CA ALA A 50 -5.78 -13.78 21.50
C ALA A 50 -5.47 -12.32 21.90
N LEU A 51 -5.61 -11.37 20.98
CA LEU A 51 -5.47 -9.94 21.27
C LEU A 51 -6.71 -9.44 22.02
N GLN A 52 -6.58 -8.32 22.73
CA GLN A 52 -7.67 -7.69 23.47
C GLN A 52 -7.55 -6.16 23.41
N GLY A 53 -8.65 -5.47 23.72
CA GLY A 53 -8.69 -4.02 23.77
C GLY A 53 -8.69 -3.38 22.38
N GLN A 54 -8.38 -2.07 22.36
CA GLN A 54 -8.50 -1.24 21.17
C GLN A 54 -7.58 -1.69 20.02
N GLU A 55 -6.36 -2.15 20.34
CA GLU A 55 -5.40 -2.62 19.33
C GLU A 55 -5.96 -3.77 18.49
N LYS A 56 -6.75 -4.66 19.11
CA LYS A 56 -7.41 -5.76 18.39
C LYS A 56 -8.47 -5.21 17.44
N GLU A 57 -9.33 -4.32 17.93
CA GLU A 57 -10.43 -3.78 17.12
C GLU A 57 -9.90 -2.99 15.93
N ASP A 58 -8.87 -2.15 16.16
CA ASP A 58 -8.19 -1.40 15.10
C ASP A 58 -7.54 -2.33 14.07
N LEU A 59 -6.86 -3.39 14.52
CA LEU A 59 -6.24 -4.37 13.62
C LEU A 59 -7.29 -5.10 12.78
N ILE A 60 -8.40 -5.53 13.38
CA ILE A 60 -9.48 -6.23 12.69
C ILE A 60 -10.12 -5.31 11.64
N GLN A 61 -10.43 -4.07 12.02
CA GLN A 61 -11.02 -3.10 11.12
C GLN A 61 -10.08 -2.79 9.95
N PHE A 62 -8.80 -2.55 10.24
CA PHE A 62 -7.76 -2.32 9.25
C PHE A 62 -7.62 -3.49 8.27
N LYS A 63 -7.54 -4.74 8.76
CA LYS A 63 -7.40 -5.93 7.90
C LYS A 63 -8.61 -6.11 6.99
N THR A 64 -9.80 -5.86 7.50
CA THR A 64 -11.06 -5.92 6.76
C THR A 64 -11.10 -4.86 5.67
N LEU A 65 -10.76 -3.62 6.02
CA LEU A 65 -10.71 -2.51 5.10
C LEU A 65 -9.63 -2.70 4.03
N LYS A 66 -8.46 -3.22 4.40
CA LYS A 66 -7.38 -3.53 3.46
C LYS A 66 -7.78 -4.63 2.48
N SER A 67 -8.45 -5.68 2.96
CA SER A 67 -9.00 -6.73 2.08
C SER A 67 -10.01 -6.15 1.08
N LEU A 68 -10.89 -5.24 1.52
CA LEU A 68 -11.83 -4.57 0.61
C LEU A 68 -11.11 -3.65 -0.38
N HIS A 69 -10.11 -2.90 0.08
CA HIS A 69 -9.28 -2.07 -0.79
C HIS A 69 -8.65 -2.91 -1.91
N ASP A 70 -8.05 -4.05 -1.58
CA ASP A 70 -7.42 -4.95 -2.55
C ASP A 70 -8.44 -5.50 -3.56
N LEU A 71 -9.66 -5.82 -3.11
CA LEU A 71 -10.74 -6.28 -3.99
C LEU A 71 -11.26 -5.18 -4.92
N LEU A 72 -11.30 -3.94 -4.45
CA LEU A 72 -11.73 -2.78 -5.23
C LEU A 72 -10.72 -2.38 -6.29
N GLN A 73 -9.42 -2.51 -5.99
CA GLN A 73 -8.34 -2.18 -6.91
C GLN A 73 -8.41 -2.99 -8.20
N ILE A 74 -8.94 -4.22 -8.15
CA ILE A 74 -9.17 -5.07 -9.34
C ILE A 74 -10.10 -4.36 -10.36
N ASN A 75 -11.02 -3.54 -9.88
CA ASN A 75 -11.96 -2.78 -10.70
C ASN A 75 -11.53 -1.31 -10.90
N GLY A 76 -10.30 -0.95 -10.52
CA GLY A 76 -9.78 0.42 -10.63
C GLY A 76 -10.29 1.40 -9.57
N TYR A 77 -10.93 0.90 -8.51
CA TYR A 77 -11.41 1.70 -7.38
C TYR A 77 -10.54 1.50 -6.15
N THR A 78 -10.64 2.44 -5.22
CA THR A 78 -10.05 2.43 -3.91
C THR A 78 -11.12 2.72 -2.86
N VAL A 79 -10.80 2.46 -1.59
CA VAL A 79 -11.71 2.82 -0.49
C VAL A 79 -11.91 4.35 -0.37
N ALA A 80 -11.00 5.15 -0.93
CA ALA A 80 -11.08 6.61 -0.93
C ALA A 80 -12.07 7.16 -1.96
N ASP A 81 -12.55 6.33 -2.90
CA ASP A 81 -13.54 6.72 -3.91
C ASP A 81 -14.99 6.68 -3.37
N PHE A 82 -15.19 6.25 -2.12
CA PHE A 82 -16.49 6.14 -1.47
C PHE A 82 -16.58 7.08 -0.27
N ASP A 83 -17.48 8.06 -0.36
CA ASP A 83 -17.71 9.04 0.70
C ASP A 83 -18.15 8.36 2.01
N ASP A 84 -17.72 8.92 3.15
CA ASP A 84 -18.01 8.47 4.52
C ASP A 84 -17.64 7.01 4.86
N PHE A 85 -16.95 6.32 3.95
CA PHE A 85 -16.40 4.99 4.16
C PHE A 85 -15.09 5.06 4.97
N PRO A 86 -14.82 4.12 5.89
CA PRO A 86 -13.55 4.10 6.64
C PRO A 86 -12.33 4.10 5.71
N GLN A 87 -11.27 4.77 6.12
CA GLN A 87 -10.10 5.01 5.27
C GLN A 87 -8.84 4.39 5.86
N LEU A 88 -7.98 3.83 5.01
CA LEU A 88 -6.74 3.17 5.46
C LEU A 88 -5.81 4.15 6.19
N HIS A 89 -5.80 5.43 5.81
CA HIS A 89 -4.98 6.47 6.45
C HIS A 89 -5.36 6.74 7.92
N GLN A 90 -6.51 6.22 8.39
CA GLN A 90 -6.89 6.28 9.81
C GLN A 90 -6.02 5.36 10.69
N TYR A 91 -5.26 4.45 10.08
CA TYR A 91 -4.39 3.49 10.75
C TYR A 91 -2.95 3.57 10.22
N PRO A 92 -2.25 4.71 10.40
CA PRO A 92 -0.95 4.96 9.77
C PRO A 92 0.11 3.89 10.11
N GLU A 93 0.19 3.47 11.37
CA GLU A 93 1.14 2.43 11.81
C GLU A 93 0.87 1.07 11.14
N LEU A 94 -0.41 0.67 11.05
CA LEU A 94 -0.79 -0.59 10.41
C LEU A 94 -0.60 -0.56 8.88
N VAL A 95 -0.76 0.61 8.26
CA VAL A 95 -0.41 0.83 6.85
C VAL A 95 1.09 0.64 6.67
N LEU A 96 1.92 1.30 7.48
CA LEU A 96 3.37 1.18 7.42
C LEU A 96 3.81 -0.29 7.59
N ASP A 97 3.34 -0.95 8.65
CA ASP A 97 3.58 -2.39 8.89
C ASP A 97 3.16 -3.26 7.70
N SER A 98 2.08 -2.88 7.01
CA SER A 98 1.64 -3.59 5.80
C SER A 98 2.54 -3.38 4.61
N LEU A 99 3.08 -2.17 4.41
CA LEU A 99 4.01 -1.86 3.34
C LEU A 99 5.36 -2.55 3.56
N LEU A 100 5.85 -2.57 4.80
CA LEU A 100 7.12 -3.20 5.19
C LEU A 100 7.13 -4.73 5.04
N ARG A 101 5.96 -5.38 4.86
CA ARG A 101 5.89 -6.80 4.48
C ARG A 101 6.36 -7.04 3.04
N ASN A 102 6.30 -6.03 2.17
CA ASN A 102 6.87 -6.10 0.83
C ASN A 102 8.38 -5.85 0.93
N SER A 103 9.19 -6.84 0.55
CA SER A 103 10.65 -6.76 0.67
C SER A 103 11.29 -5.64 -0.15
N LEU A 104 10.69 -5.29 -1.29
CA LEU A 104 11.15 -4.16 -2.12
C LEU A 104 10.86 -2.86 -1.38
N LEU A 105 9.61 -2.64 -0.96
CA LEU A 105 9.25 -1.43 -0.22
C LEU A 105 10.02 -1.28 1.08
N ARG A 106 10.23 -2.37 1.83
CA ARG A 106 11.05 -2.36 3.04
C ARG A 106 12.48 -1.93 2.76
N ARG A 107 13.09 -2.43 1.68
CA ARG A 107 14.44 -2.02 1.29
C ARG A 107 14.48 -0.52 0.93
N GLU A 108 13.48 -0.02 0.21
CA GLU A 108 13.44 1.39 -0.14
C GLU A 108 13.19 2.31 1.08
N LEU A 109 12.37 1.87 2.05
CA LEU A 109 12.00 2.67 3.23
C LEU A 109 13.02 2.59 4.38
N GLU A 110 13.65 1.44 4.58
CA GLU A 110 14.51 1.16 5.75
C GLU A 110 15.92 0.69 5.37
N GLY A 111 16.15 0.29 4.11
CA GLY A 111 17.40 -0.33 3.68
C GLY A 111 18.52 0.64 3.36
N TYR A 112 18.22 1.94 3.29
CA TYR A 112 19.20 2.98 3.00
C TYR A 112 19.62 3.69 4.29
N ASP A 113 20.87 3.47 4.70
CA ASP A 113 21.51 4.29 5.70
C ASP A 113 21.90 5.64 5.07
N GLN A 114 21.22 6.70 5.48
CA GLN A 114 21.47 8.05 4.98
C GLN A 114 22.91 8.50 5.18
N SER A 115 23.59 8.05 6.24
CA SER A 115 24.99 8.40 6.47
C SER A 115 25.92 7.71 5.49
N THR A 116 25.66 6.43 5.17
CA THR A 116 26.35 5.71 4.10
C THR A 116 26.10 6.36 2.73
N LEU A 117 24.85 6.72 2.42
CA LEU A 117 24.53 7.41 1.16
C LEU A 117 25.26 8.76 1.06
N GLN A 118 25.29 9.53 2.14
CA GLN A 118 26.01 10.80 2.17
C GLN A 118 27.51 10.60 1.96
N SER A 119 28.12 9.59 2.59
CA SER A 119 29.52 9.27 2.37
C SER A 119 29.84 8.91 0.92
N ILE A 120 28.89 8.29 0.19
CA ILE A 120 29.05 8.00 -1.25
C ILE A 120 28.99 9.30 -2.06
N VAL A 121 28.07 10.20 -1.72
CA VAL A 121 27.97 11.53 -2.35
C VAL A 121 29.25 12.33 -2.10
N ASP A 122 29.84 12.25 -0.92
CA ASP A 122 31.07 12.98 -0.58
C ASP A 122 32.30 12.53 -1.43
N GLN A 123 32.23 11.35 -2.06
CA GLN A 123 33.23 10.84 -3.01
C GLN A 123 33.03 11.35 -4.44
N GLU A 124 32.13 12.29 -4.68
CA GLU A 124 31.87 12.89 -6.01
C GLU A 124 33.15 13.40 -6.70
N ASN A 125 34.10 13.92 -5.92
CA ASN A 125 35.38 14.42 -6.44
C ASN A 125 36.34 13.31 -6.92
N GLU A 126 36.04 12.04 -6.63
CA GLU A 126 36.84 10.88 -7.06
C GLU A 126 36.38 10.30 -8.41
N LEU A 127 35.29 10.82 -8.99
CA LEU A 127 34.78 10.40 -10.28
C LEU A 127 35.75 10.76 -11.42
N ASN A 128 35.97 9.84 -12.36
CA ASN A 128 36.67 10.19 -13.58
C ASN A 128 35.78 11.00 -14.54
N ASP A 129 36.39 11.61 -15.56
CA ASP A 129 35.68 12.50 -16.50
C ASP A 129 34.44 11.86 -17.15
N GLY A 130 34.49 10.55 -17.47
CA GLY A 130 33.36 9.84 -18.05
C GLY A 130 32.23 9.56 -17.05
N GLN A 131 32.58 9.15 -15.83
CA GLN A 131 31.60 8.94 -14.75
C GLN A 131 30.96 10.26 -14.32
N ARG A 132 31.76 11.33 -14.25
CA ARG A 132 31.31 12.70 -13.94
C ARG A 132 30.26 13.17 -14.94
N ALA A 133 30.56 13.03 -16.24
CA ALA A 133 29.64 13.44 -17.31
C ALA A 133 28.28 12.74 -17.21
N ILE A 134 28.26 11.42 -16.98
CA ILE A 134 27.00 10.66 -16.82
C ILE A 134 26.29 11.04 -15.52
N TYR A 135 27.01 11.20 -14.42
CA TYR A 135 26.43 11.60 -13.14
C TYR A 135 25.72 12.96 -13.24
N ASP A 136 26.35 13.96 -13.87
CA ASP A 136 25.78 15.29 -14.07
C ASP A 136 24.53 15.25 -14.96
N GLU A 137 24.55 14.44 -16.03
CA GLU A 137 23.40 14.23 -16.91
C GLU A 137 22.20 13.65 -16.13
N ILE A 138 22.45 12.65 -15.27
CA ILE A 138 21.41 12.03 -14.44
C ILE A 138 20.86 13.03 -13.43
N LEU A 139 21.72 13.77 -12.71
CA LEU A 139 21.26 14.79 -11.75
C LEU A 139 20.42 15.87 -12.44
N GLN A 140 20.86 16.34 -13.61
CA GLN A 140 20.12 17.33 -14.37
C GLN A 140 18.74 16.82 -14.80
N ALA A 141 18.62 15.53 -15.16
CA ALA A 141 17.33 14.94 -15.50
C ALA A 141 16.42 14.74 -14.27
N VAL A 142 16.99 14.42 -13.11
CA VAL A 142 16.24 14.27 -11.84
C VAL A 142 15.73 15.61 -11.33
N ASP A 143 16.59 16.63 -11.32
CA ASP A 143 16.25 17.99 -10.84
C ASP A 143 15.49 18.81 -11.91
N GLY A 144 15.55 18.38 -13.16
CA GLY A 144 14.90 19.00 -14.30
C GLY A 144 13.39 18.72 -14.37
N SER A 145 12.66 19.60 -15.07
CA SER A 145 11.21 19.45 -15.29
C SER A 145 10.86 18.66 -16.55
N ALA A 146 11.85 18.10 -17.25
CA ALA A 146 11.66 17.42 -18.53
C ALA A 146 11.07 16.02 -18.29
N VAL A 147 9.81 15.83 -18.69
CA VAL A 147 9.12 14.54 -18.59
C VAL A 147 9.47 13.68 -19.81
N GLY A 148 10.21 12.59 -19.62
CA GLY A 148 10.44 11.57 -20.66
C GLY A 148 11.90 11.14 -20.88
N GLU A 149 12.88 11.84 -20.30
CA GLU A 149 14.32 11.54 -20.45
C GLU A 149 14.93 10.88 -19.19
N ASN A 150 14.09 10.28 -18.33
CA ASN A 150 14.51 9.82 -16.99
C ASN A 150 14.84 8.31 -16.96
N MET A 151 15.14 7.71 -18.11
CA MET A 151 15.49 6.29 -18.22
C MET A 151 16.92 6.14 -18.72
N PHE A 152 17.80 5.72 -17.83
CA PHE A 152 19.23 5.55 -18.09
C PHE A 152 19.61 4.07 -18.03
N PHE A 153 20.44 3.62 -18.97
CA PHE A 153 21.08 2.32 -18.92
C PHE A 153 22.58 2.55 -18.74
N ILE A 154 23.11 2.14 -17.59
CA ILE A 154 24.53 2.29 -17.26
C ILE A 154 25.18 0.92 -17.42
N ASP A 155 26.12 0.81 -18.36
CA ASP A 155 26.94 -0.39 -18.52
C ASP A 155 28.25 -0.19 -17.76
N GLY A 156 28.41 -0.92 -16.66
CA GLY A 156 29.66 -0.95 -15.90
C GLY A 156 30.61 -2.01 -16.48
N PRO A 157 31.94 -1.85 -16.37
CA PRO A 157 32.86 -2.93 -16.70
C PRO A 157 32.51 -4.16 -15.84
N GLY A 158 31.88 -5.15 -16.47
CA GLY A 158 31.44 -6.38 -15.80
C GLY A 158 32.64 -7.15 -15.25
N GLY A 159 32.87 -7.02 -13.94
CA GLY A 159 33.88 -7.76 -13.21
C GLY A 159 33.34 -8.13 -11.83
N THR A 160 32.85 -9.35 -11.69
CA THR A 160 32.87 -10.09 -10.42
C THR A 160 34.27 -10.55 -10.12
#